data_AF-A0A0B7I2S2-F1
#
_entry.id   AF-A0A0B7I2S2-F1
#
_cell.length_a   1.000
_cell.length_b   1.000
_cell.length_c   1.000
_cell.angle_alpha   90.00
_cell.angle_beta   90.00
_cell.angle_gamma   90.00
#
_symmetry.space_group_name_H-M   'P 1'
#
loop_
_entity.id
_entity.type
_entity.pdbx_description
1 polymer ?
#
loop_
_entity_poly.entity_id
_entity_poly.type
_entity_poly.pdbx_seq_one_letter_code
_entity_poly.pdbx_strand_id
1 'polypeptide(L)'
;MKENSSELKIFIPLQRNLLKIILNKNKMKKILLSLTFVVSSFVVLAQETPIKEASVGVEYGAGVVDENSVERVYDAEMLASQLNESNREMNDLIIRAKVTNVCPKRGCWVTLENDANMLMFVKMKDYAFFLPNSIVGKTILLDAKATYKTTSVEKLKANAKKAKKSRKEIRAITEPRKEIHLLATGIRVVE
;
A
#
# COMPACT_ATOMS: atom_id res chain seq x y z
N MET A 1 42.37 13.68 -58.03
CA MET A 1 42.69 14.90 -57.24
C MET A 1 42.13 16.12 -57.96
N LYS A 2 41.04 16.69 -57.42
CA LYS A 2 40.65 18.09 -57.60
C LYS A 2 39.85 18.46 -56.35
N GLU A 3 40.52 19.19 -55.48
CA GLU A 3 40.06 19.67 -54.19
C GLU A 3 39.13 20.86 -54.43
N ASN A 4 37.87 20.76 -54.01
CA ASN A 4 36.88 21.83 -54.19
C ASN A 4 36.86 22.74 -52.96
N SER A 5 37.58 23.85 -53.05
CA SER A 5 37.79 24.89 -52.03
C SER A 5 36.59 25.82 -51.79
N SER A 6 35.37 25.39 -52.12
CA SER A 6 34.16 26.22 -52.04
C SER A 6 33.32 26.02 -50.78
N GLU A 7 33.50 24.93 -50.02
CA GLU A 7 32.66 24.67 -48.84
C GLU A 7 33.09 25.43 -47.57
N LEU A 8 34.34 25.89 -47.48
CA LEU A 8 34.86 26.51 -46.26
C LEU A 8 34.43 27.99 -46.07
N LYS A 9 33.87 28.64 -47.09
CA LYS A 9 33.49 30.08 -47.01
C LYS A 9 32.05 30.31 -46.53
N ILE A 10 31.24 29.26 -46.38
CA ILE A 10 29.83 29.38 -45.97
C ILE A 10 29.64 29.14 -44.46
N PHE A 11 30.59 28.49 -43.79
CA PHE A 11 30.45 28.12 -42.37
C PHE A 11 30.64 29.26 -41.36
N ILE A 12 31.35 30.34 -41.74
CA ILE A 12 31.68 31.44 -40.81
C ILE A 12 30.49 32.40 -40.52
N PRO A 13 29.65 32.81 -41.49
CA PRO A 13 28.54 33.72 -41.19
C PRO A 13 27.38 33.06 -40.44
N LEU A 14 27.21 31.72 -40.52
CA LEU A 14 26.11 31.01 -39.86
C LEU A 14 26.25 30.98 -38.33
N GLN A 15 27.47 30.78 -37.81
CA GLN A 15 27.68 30.75 -36.36
C GLN A 15 27.54 32.12 -35.69
N ARG A 16 27.81 33.22 -36.42
CA ARG A 16 27.67 34.59 -35.89
C ARG A 16 26.20 35.02 -35.72
N ASN A 17 25.29 34.54 -36.55
CA ASN A 17 23.86 34.84 -36.41
C ASN A 17 23.19 34.01 -35.31
N LEU A 18 23.63 32.75 -35.09
CA LEU A 18 23.17 31.97 -33.95
C LEU A 18 23.57 32.61 -32.61
N LEU A 19 24.78 33.16 -32.50
CA LEU A 19 25.26 33.76 -31.25
C LEU A 19 24.50 35.04 -30.86
N LYS A 20 24.04 35.83 -31.84
CA LYS A 20 23.22 37.04 -31.61
C LYS A 20 21.80 36.72 -31.13
N ILE A 21 21.23 35.58 -31.56
CA ILE A 21 19.91 35.13 -31.10
C ILE A 21 19.96 34.72 -29.61
N ILE A 22 21.10 34.16 -29.17
CA ILE A 22 21.31 33.70 -27.78
C ILE A 22 21.63 34.87 -26.83
N LEU A 23 22.18 35.99 -27.31
CA LEU A 23 22.71 37.07 -26.46
C LEU A 23 21.83 38.32 -26.33
N ASN A 24 20.49 38.20 -26.36
CA ASN A 24 19.63 39.31 -25.91
C ASN A 24 19.31 39.14 -24.41
N LYS A 25 20.15 39.76 -23.55
CA LYS A 25 20.04 39.73 -22.07
C LYS A 25 18.62 40.04 -21.55
N ASN A 26 17.87 40.92 -22.23
CA ASN A 26 16.50 41.26 -21.83
C ASN A 26 15.46 40.19 -22.19
N LYS A 27 15.67 39.41 -23.28
CA LYS A 27 14.81 38.26 -23.59
C LYS A 27 15.09 37.08 -22.65
N MET A 28 16.35 36.81 -22.31
CA MET A 28 16.69 35.75 -21.34
C MET A 28 16.16 36.03 -19.94
N LYS A 29 16.17 37.29 -19.47
CA LYS A 29 15.62 37.65 -18.15
C LYS A 29 14.10 37.46 -18.06
N LYS A 30 13.37 37.71 -19.16
CA LYS A 30 11.90 37.50 -19.25
C LYS A 30 11.55 36.00 -19.35
N ILE A 31 12.34 35.22 -20.09
CA ILE A 31 12.19 33.76 -20.16
C ILE A 31 12.52 33.11 -18.80
N LEU A 32 13.56 33.60 -18.11
CA LEU A 32 13.92 33.14 -16.76
C LEU A 32 12.82 33.47 -15.73
N LEU A 33 12.22 34.67 -15.81
CA LEU A 33 11.09 35.07 -14.96
C LEU A 33 9.79 34.30 -15.24
N SER A 34 9.52 33.91 -16.50
CA SER A 34 8.34 33.09 -16.80
C SER A 34 8.54 31.63 -16.41
N LEU A 35 9.78 31.11 -16.47
CA LEU A 35 10.11 29.74 -16.08
C LEU A 35 9.97 29.53 -14.56
N THR A 36 10.30 30.53 -13.74
CA THR A 36 10.10 30.48 -12.28
C THR A 36 8.63 30.43 -11.87
N PHE A 37 7.72 31.01 -12.67
CA PHE A 37 6.28 30.98 -12.40
C PHE A 37 5.66 29.60 -12.69
N VAL A 38 6.17 28.88 -13.70
CA VAL A 38 5.69 27.52 -14.04
C VAL A 38 6.15 26.48 -13.02
N VAL A 39 7.35 26.62 -12.46
CA VAL A 39 7.87 25.69 -11.43
C VAL A 39 7.09 25.79 -10.11
N SER A 40 6.53 26.96 -9.78
CA SER A 40 5.72 27.14 -8.56
C SER A 40 4.39 26.39 -8.58
N SER A 41 3.80 26.14 -9.76
CA SER A 41 2.51 25.46 -9.88
C SER A 41 2.60 23.93 -9.76
N PHE A 42 3.80 23.35 -9.91
CA PHE A 42 3.97 21.88 -9.81
C PHE A 42 4.13 21.37 -8.37
N VAL A 43 4.51 22.23 -7.41
CA VAL A 43 4.75 21.80 -6.02
C VAL A 43 3.44 21.48 -5.26
N VAL A 44 2.29 21.98 -5.73
CA VAL A 44 1.00 21.81 -5.04
C VAL A 44 0.42 20.39 -5.21
N LEU A 45 0.80 19.64 -6.24
CA LEU A 45 0.26 18.30 -6.50
C LEU A 45 0.95 17.16 -5.71
N ALA A 46 1.95 17.45 -4.88
CA ALA A 46 2.74 16.45 -4.15
C ALA A 46 2.38 16.32 -2.67
N GLN A 47 1.30 16.95 -2.19
CA GLN A 47 0.84 16.74 -0.82
C GLN A 47 0.10 15.40 -0.73
N GLU A 48 0.82 14.34 -0.35
CA GLU A 48 0.20 13.13 0.20
C GLU A 48 -0.65 13.55 1.39
N THR A 49 -1.97 13.36 1.31
CA THR A 49 -2.85 13.66 2.43
C THR A 49 -2.43 12.80 3.62
N PRO A 50 -2.18 13.39 4.81
CA PRO A 50 -1.73 12.63 5.95
C PRO A 50 -2.80 11.61 6.33
N ILE A 51 -2.39 10.35 6.54
CA ILE A 51 -3.28 9.29 7.00
C ILE A 51 -3.87 9.73 8.33
N LYS A 52 -5.21 9.80 8.41
CA LYS A 52 -5.93 10.18 9.63
C LYS A 52 -5.56 9.25 10.77
N GLU A 53 -5.50 9.78 11.99
CA GLU A 53 -5.28 8.96 13.17
C GLU A 53 -6.47 8.02 13.44
N ALA A 54 -6.17 6.87 14.03
CA ALA A 54 -7.17 5.85 14.38
C ALA A 54 -7.95 6.22 15.65
N SER A 55 -8.87 7.17 15.52
CA SER A 55 -9.86 7.52 16.54
C SER A 55 -11.22 6.90 16.24
N VAL A 56 -12.05 6.72 17.27
CA VAL A 56 -13.42 6.18 17.13
C VAL A 56 -14.22 6.97 16.09
N GLY A 57 -14.91 6.25 15.20
CA GLY A 57 -15.69 6.81 14.09
C GLY A 57 -14.88 7.13 12.84
N VAL A 58 -13.54 7.05 12.88
CA VAL A 58 -12.71 7.26 11.69
C VAL A 58 -12.83 6.06 10.74
N GLU A 59 -12.97 6.39 9.46
CA GLU A 59 -13.08 5.42 8.37
C GLU A 59 -11.89 5.46 7.42
N TYR A 60 -11.59 4.29 6.85
CA TYR A 60 -10.57 4.07 5.84
C TYR A 60 -11.15 3.26 4.67
N GLY A 61 -10.62 3.50 3.47
CA GLY A 61 -11.12 2.85 2.25
C GLY A 61 -12.55 3.29 1.94
N ALA A 62 -13.41 2.34 1.59
CA ALA A 62 -14.83 2.60 1.34
C ALA A 62 -15.65 2.88 2.62
N GLY A 63 -15.03 2.81 3.81
CA GLY A 63 -15.76 2.78 5.08
C GLY A 63 -16.50 1.45 5.27
N VAL A 64 -17.36 1.39 6.30
CA VAL A 64 -18.19 0.21 6.58
C VAL A 64 -19.62 0.67 6.81
N VAL A 65 -20.62 -0.13 6.45
CA VAL A 65 -22.00 0.17 6.84
C VAL A 65 -22.16 0.12 8.37
N ASP A 66 -23.19 0.77 8.93
CA ASP A 66 -23.42 0.74 10.37
C ASP A 66 -23.68 -0.70 10.85
N GLU A 67 -23.14 -1.10 11.99
CA GLU A 67 -23.34 -2.43 12.57
C GLU A 67 -24.82 -2.78 12.75
N ASN A 68 -25.66 -1.77 13.05
CA ASN A 68 -27.11 -1.94 13.22
C ASN A 68 -27.85 -2.08 11.89
N SER A 69 -27.19 -1.80 10.76
CA SER A 69 -27.77 -1.88 9.42
C SER A 69 -27.46 -3.19 8.70
N VAL A 70 -26.66 -4.07 9.31
CA VAL A 70 -26.33 -5.40 8.78
C VAL A 70 -26.97 -6.50 9.62
N GLU A 71 -27.49 -7.51 8.92
CA GLU A 71 -28.16 -8.66 9.54
C GLU A 71 -27.22 -9.47 10.44
N ARG A 72 -25.91 -9.46 10.15
CA ARG A 72 -24.92 -10.24 10.87
C ARG A 72 -23.55 -9.58 10.86
N VAL A 73 -22.97 -9.50 12.05
CA VAL A 73 -21.58 -9.09 12.26
C VAL A 73 -20.87 -10.28 12.89
N TYR A 74 -19.75 -10.65 12.29
CA TYR A 74 -18.94 -11.77 12.75
C TYR A 74 -17.86 -11.24 13.70
N ASP A 75 -17.68 -11.86 14.84
CA ASP A 75 -16.42 -11.73 15.56
C ASP A 75 -15.35 -12.65 14.94
N ALA A 76 -14.11 -12.51 15.39
CA ALA A 76 -13.00 -13.28 14.86
C ALA A 76 -13.19 -14.79 15.14
N GLU A 77 -13.70 -15.15 16.30
CA GLU A 77 -13.90 -16.53 16.76
C GLU A 77 -14.95 -17.26 15.91
N MET A 78 -16.11 -16.63 15.71
CA MET A 78 -17.21 -17.11 14.88
C MET A 78 -16.73 -17.32 13.46
N LEU A 79 -15.97 -16.38 12.90
CA LEU A 79 -15.39 -16.54 11.58
C LEU A 79 -14.40 -17.72 11.52
N ALA A 80 -13.56 -17.89 12.54
CA ALA A 80 -12.63 -19.02 12.63
C ALA A 80 -13.34 -20.38 12.72
N SER A 81 -14.52 -20.43 13.32
CA SER A 81 -15.33 -21.65 13.40
C SER A 81 -15.97 -22.04 12.06
N GLN A 82 -16.29 -21.05 11.21
CA GLN A 82 -17.00 -21.26 9.95
C GLN A 82 -16.07 -21.50 8.76
N LEU A 83 -14.87 -20.92 8.80
CA LEU A 83 -13.85 -21.09 7.77
C LEU A 83 -12.90 -22.24 8.10
N ASN A 84 -12.90 -23.26 7.27
CA ASN A 84 -12.10 -24.46 7.43
C ASN A 84 -11.73 -25.09 6.07
N GLU A 85 -11.23 -26.33 6.06
CA GLU A 85 -10.84 -26.98 4.80
C GLU A 85 -12.02 -27.31 3.88
N SER A 86 -13.21 -27.53 4.43
CA SER A 86 -14.44 -27.81 3.68
C SER A 86 -15.15 -26.53 3.24
N ASN A 87 -15.03 -25.44 3.99
CA ASN A 87 -15.57 -24.12 3.66
C ASN A 87 -14.46 -23.07 3.66
N ARG A 88 -13.83 -22.87 2.50
CA ARG A 88 -12.56 -22.11 2.42
C ARG A 88 -12.76 -20.63 2.15
N GLU A 89 -13.94 -20.18 1.73
CA GLU A 89 -14.16 -18.80 1.31
C GLU A 89 -15.55 -18.31 1.74
N MET A 90 -15.60 -17.06 2.16
CA MET A 90 -16.83 -16.35 2.50
C MET A 90 -16.72 -14.89 2.01
N ASN A 91 -17.81 -14.35 1.48
CA ASN A 91 -17.85 -13.00 0.92
C ASN A 91 -18.82 -12.12 1.72
N ASP A 92 -18.73 -10.80 1.48
CA ASP A 92 -19.67 -9.79 1.98
C ASP A 92 -19.83 -9.86 3.51
N LEU A 93 -18.70 -9.94 4.21
CA LEU A 93 -18.65 -10.08 5.66
C LEU A 93 -18.36 -8.75 6.32
N ILE A 94 -19.17 -8.41 7.32
CA ILE A 94 -18.81 -7.41 8.31
C ILE A 94 -18.21 -8.12 9.52
N ILE A 95 -16.96 -7.80 9.85
CA ILE A 95 -16.22 -8.44 10.94
C ILE A 95 -15.85 -7.39 11.98
N ARG A 96 -16.06 -7.70 13.25
CA ARG A 96 -15.64 -6.90 14.41
C ARG A 96 -14.46 -7.58 15.08
N ALA A 97 -13.31 -6.92 15.14
CA ALA A 97 -12.13 -7.49 15.77
C ALA A 97 -11.14 -6.43 16.24
N LYS A 98 -10.31 -6.78 17.22
CA LYS A 98 -9.24 -5.92 17.71
C LYS A 98 -7.95 -6.12 16.93
N VAL A 99 -7.29 -5.03 16.58
CA VAL A 99 -6.03 -5.06 15.83
C VAL A 99 -4.86 -5.30 16.76
N THR A 100 -4.06 -6.33 16.49
CA THR A 100 -2.87 -6.69 17.28
C THR A 100 -1.58 -6.15 16.70
N ASN A 101 -1.50 -5.98 15.38
CA ASN A 101 -0.31 -5.49 14.70
C ASN A 101 -0.65 -4.85 13.36
N VAL A 102 0.24 -4.01 12.89
CA VAL A 102 0.14 -3.27 11.62
C VAL A 102 1.51 -3.25 10.94
N CYS A 103 1.52 -3.21 9.61
CA CYS A 103 2.75 -3.00 8.86
C CYS A 103 3.40 -1.65 9.25
N PRO A 104 4.56 -1.62 9.94
CA PRO A 104 5.11 -0.39 10.49
C PRO A 104 5.60 0.58 9.42
N LYS A 105 5.80 0.09 8.19
CA LYS A 105 6.31 0.90 7.08
C LYS A 105 5.22 1.78 6.46
N ARG A 106 4.07 1.19 6.14
CA ARG A 106 3.04 1.83 5.31
C ARG A 106 1.60 1.37 5.63
N GLY A 107 1.37 0.68 6.75
CA GLY A 107 0.00 0.29 7.12
C GLY A 107 -0.74 -0.62 6.13
N CYS A 108 -0.02 -1.32 5.25
CA CYS A 108 -0.62 -2.08 4.14
C CYS A 108 -1.26 -3.41 4.53
N TRP A 109 -1.10 -3.80 5.79
CA TRP A 109 -1.73 -4.98 6.37
C TRP A 109 -1.83 -4.82 7.88
N VAL A 110 -2.78 -5.54 8.47
CA VAL A 110 -2.93 -5.69 9.93
C VAL A 110 -3.18 -7.15 10.31
N THR A 111 -2.96 -7.48 11.58
CA THR A 111 -3.38 -8.74 12.18
C THR A 111 -4.45 -8.50 13.23
N LEU A 112 -5.35 -9.47 13.39
CA LEU A 112 -6.46 -9.39 14.35
C LEU A 112 -6.23 -10.33 15.53
N GLU A 113 -6.69 -9.91 16.70
CA GLU A 113 -6.80 -10.72 17.91
C GLU A 113 -7.83 -11.83 17.67
N ASN A 114 -7.52 -13.04 18.10
CA ASN A 114 -8.46 -14.17 18.13
C ASN A 114 -7.95 -15.24 19.10
N ASP A 115 -8.90 -15.96 19.71
CA ASP A 115 -8.58 -17.07 20.63
C ASP A 115 -8.41 -18.43 19.91
N ALA A 116 -8.64 -18.48 18.61
CA ALA A 116 -8.64 -19.71 17.81
C ALA A 116 -7.24 -20.25 17.46
N ASN A 117 -6.17 -19.71 18.07
CA ASN A 117 -4.76 -20.00 17.75
C ASN A 117 -4.48 -19.97 16.23
N MET A 118 -5.16 -19.07 15.51
CA MET A 118 -5.09 -18.95 14.07
C MET A 118 -4.57 -17.55 13.70
N LEU A 119 -3.77 -17.42 12.65
CA LEU A 119 -3.39 -16.08 12.21
C LEU A 119 -4.52 -15.49 11.36
N MET A 120 -5.11 -14.38 11.79
CA MET A 120 -5.99 -13.57 10.97
C MET A 120 -5.24 -12.38 10.39
N PHE A 121 -5.09 -12.37 9.07
CA PHE A 121 -4.28 -11.39 8.36
C PHE A 121 -5.15 -10.60 7.39
N VAL A 122 -5.26 -9.28 7.61
CA VAL A 122 -6.04 -8.37 6.79
C VAL A 122 -5.11 -7.64 5.82
N LYS A 123 -5.48 -7.64 4.54
CA LYS A 123 -4.90 -6.78 3.51
C LYS A 123 -5.96 -5.86 2.95
N MET A 124 -5.55 -4.66 2.59
CA MET A 124 -6.43 -3.72 1.92
C MET A 124 -6.60 -4.14 0.47
N LYS A 125 -7.85 -4.19 0.00
CA LYS A 125 -8.18 -4.54 -1.37
C LYS A 125 -7.48 -3.56 -2.31
N ASP A 126 -6.82 -4.13 -3.32
CA ASP A 126 -6.12 -3.39 -4.38
C ASP A 126 -5.09 -2.36 -3.88
N TYR A 127 -4.62 -2.50 -2.63
CA TYR A 127 -3.72 -1.52 -1.99
C TYR A 127 -4.32 -0.10 -1.99
N ALA A 128 -5.65 0.00 -1.96
CA ALA A 128 -6.39 1.25 -2.17
C ALA A 128 -6.29 2.25 -1.00
N PHE A 129 -5.92 1.78 0.19
CA PHE A 129 -5.77 2.61 1.38
C PHE A 129 -4.79 1.99 2.39
N PHE A 130 -4.41 2.80 3.38
CA PHE A 130 -3.46 2.43 4.44
C PHE A 130 -4.00 2.82 5.81
N LEU A 131 -3.52 2.12 6.82
CA LEU A 131 -3.84 2.41 8.22
C LEU A 131 -2.66 3.07 8.94
N PRO A 132 -2.91 3.97 9.90
CA PRO A 132 -1.85 4.54 10.73
C PRO A 132 -1.35 3.51 11.74
N ASN A 133 -0.14 3.72 12.27
CA ASN A 133 0.37 2.86 13.35
C ASN A 133 -0.48 2.91 14.63
N SER A 134 -1.22 4.01 14.83
CA SER A 134 -2.12 4.19 15.97
C SER A 134 -3.33 3.24 15.98
N ILE A 135 -3.54 2.46 14.91
CA ILE A 135 -4.62 1.46 14.83
C ILE A 135 -4.38 0.25 15.75
N VAL A 136 -3.13 0.01 16.17
CA VAL A 136 -2.80 -1.13 17.03
C VAL A 136 -3.50 -0.97 18.38
N GLY A 137 -4.17 -2.03 18.83
CA GLY A 137 -4.96 -2.06 20.06
C GLY A 137 -6.41 -1.58 19.90
N LYS A 138 -6.78 -1.02 18.74
CA LYS A 138 -8.13 -0.55 18.44
C LYS A 138 -9.04 -1.69 17.98
N THR A 139 -10.32 -1.58 18.33
CA THR A 139 -11.38 -2.43 17.77
C THR A 139 -11.88 -1.78 16.49
N ILE A 140 -11.97 -2.58 15.43
CA ILE A 140 -12.44 -2.15 14.11
C ILE A 140 -13.61 -3.00 13.65
N LEU A 141 -14.49 -2.37 12.87
CA LEU A 141 -15.34 -3.04 11.92
C LEU A 141 -14.65 -3.03 10.55
N LEU A 142 -14.70 -4.14 9.83
CA LEU A 142 -14.18 -4.24 8.47
C LEU A 142 -15.20 -4.93 7.57
N ASP A 143 -15.40 -4.38 6.38
CA ASP A 143 -16.06 -5.04 5.27
C ASP A 143 -15.00 -5.82 4.48
N ALA A 144 -15.13 -7.14 4.42
CA ALA A 144 -14.12 -7.98 3.82
C ALA A 144 -14.64 -9.28 3.21
N LYS A 145 -13.80 -9.81 2.32
CA LYS A 145 -13.85 -11.21 1.88
C LYS A 145 -12.84 -12.01 2.68
N ALA A 146 -13.21 -13.23 3.08
CA ALA A 146 -12.38 -14.09 3.89
C ALA A 146 -12.00 -15.37 3.16
N THR A 147 -10.74 -15.80 3.31
CA THR A 147 -10.21 -17.02 2.72
C THR A 147 -9.38 -17.80 3.74
N TYR A 148 -9.70 -19.07 3.91
CA TYR A 148 -8.95 -20.00 4.73
C TYR A 148 -7.74 -20.58 3.97
N LYS A 149 -6.57 -20.55 4.60
CA LYS A 149 -5.33 -21.11 4.06
C LYS A 149 -4.64 -22.01 5.07
N THR A 150 -4.26 -23.20 4.61
CA THR A 150 -3.35 -24.10 5.32
C THR A 150 -2.00 -24.12 4.61
N THR A 151 -0.91 -23.88 5.33
CA THR A 151 0.46 -24.05 4.83
C THR A 151 1.10 -25.25 5.51
N SER A 152 1.54 -26.24 4.73
CA SER A 152 2.19 -27.44 5.25
C SER A 152 3.52 -27.14 5.95
N VAL A 153 3.92 -28.00 6.88
CA VAL A 153 5.22 -27.96 7.58
C VAL A 153 6.39 -27.86 6.59
N GLU A 154 6.33 -28.62 5.50
CA GLU A 154 7.37 -28.62 4.48
C GLU A 154 7.52 -27.24 3.81
N LYS A 155 6.40 -26.64 3.39
CA LYS A 155 6.39 -25.32 2.77
C LYS A 155 6.82 -24.23 3.74
N LEU A 156 6.41 -24.31 5.00
CA LEU A 156 6.86 -23.41 6.07
C LEU A 156 8.37 -23.51 6.29
N LYS A 157 8.92 -24.72 6.37
CA LYS A 157 10.38 -24.94 6.48
C LYS A 157 11.12 -24.41 5.25
N ALA A 158 10.60 -24.63 4.05
CA ALA A 158 11.19 -24.10 2.82
C ALA A 158 11.20 -22.56 2.80
N ASN A 159 10.10 -21.92 3.23
CA ASN A 159 10.02 -20.47 3.36
C ASN A 159 11.01 -19.93 4.41
N ALA A 160 11.13 -20.59 5.57
CA ALA A 160 12.07 -20.20 6.62
C ALA A 160 13.53 -20.33 6.17
N LYS A 161 13.88 -21.35 5.37
CA LYS A 161 15.19 -21.49 4.75
C LYS A 161 15.49 -20.33 3.79
N LYS A 162 14.53 -19.96 2.93
CA LYS A 162 14.66 -18.81 2.01
C LYS A 162 14.81 -17.49 2.78
N ALA A 163 14.13 -17.36 3.90
CA ALA A 163 14.25 -16.22 4.82
C ALA A 163 15.52 -16.26 5.70
N LYS A 164 16.44 -17.22 5.49
CA LYS A 164 17.70 -17.38 6.23
C LYS A 164 17.54 -17.48 7.75
N LYS A 165 16.42 -18.07 8.22
CA LYS A 165 16.21 -18.34 9.65
C LYS A 165 17.18 -19.39 10.20
N SER A 166 17.37 -19.40 11.52
CA SER A 166 18.27 -20.33 12.19
C SER A 166 17.77 -21.78 12.10
N ARG A 167 18.69 -22.76 12.21
CA ARG A 167 18.32 -24.19 12.25
C ARG A 167 17.37 -24.51 13.40
N LYS A 168 17.51 -23.82 14.55
CA LYS A 168 16.63 -23.98 15.72
C LYS A 168 15.19 -23.57 15.40
N GLU A 169 14.99 -22.40 14.80
CA GLU A 169 13.66 -21.93 14.39
C GLU A 169 13.02 -22.84 13.33
N ILE A 170 13.80 -23.32 12.35
CA ILE A 170 13.28 -24.22 11.31
C ILE A 170 12.84 -25.56 11.91
N ARG A 171 13.58 -26.09 12.90
CA ARG A 171 13.23 -27.35 13.58
C ARG A 171 11.99 -27.19 14.47
N ALA A 172 11.75 -26.00 15.01
CA ALA A 172 10.56 -25.70 15.81
C ALA A 172 9.26 -25.70 15.00
N ILE A 173 9.31 -25.67 13.66
CA ILE A 173 8.13 -25.79 12.79
C ILE A 173 7.74 -27.28 12.74
N THR A 174 6.83 -27.70 13.61
CA THR A 174 6.35 -29.08 13.70
C THR A 174 4.93 -29.27 13.20
N GLU A 175 4.15 -28.19 13.10
CA GLU A 175 2.73 -28.23 12.75
C GLU A 175 2.42 -27.36 11.52
N PRO A 176 1.39 -27.71 10.74
CA PRO A 176 0.90 -26.86 9.66
C PRO A 176 0.35 -25.56 10.23
N ARG A 177 0.52 -24.47 9.48
CA ARG A 177 -0.01 -23.17 9.88
C ARG A 177 -1.36 -22.94 9.23
N LYS A 178 -2.37 -22.65 10.04
CA LYS A 178 -3.72 -22.26 9.62
C LYS A 178 -3.83 -20.74 9.69
N GLU A 179 -4.34 -20.14 8.63
CA GLU A 179 -4.43 -18.69 8.48
C GLU A 179 -5.76 -18.31 7.83
N ILE A 180 -6.42 -17.28 8.32
CA ILE A 180 -7.53 -16.62 7.63
C ILE A 180 -7.01 -15.33 7.03
N HIS A 181 -7.19 -15.19 5.73
CA HIS A 181 -6.82 -14.02 4.98
C HIS A 181 -8.06 -13.20 4.69
N LEU A 182 -8.05 -11.95 5.12
CA LEU A 182 -9.12 -10.99 4.94
C LEU A 182 -8.70 -9.96 3.91
N LEU A 183 -9.56 -9.71 2.92
CA LEU A 183 -9.37 -8.69 1.92
C LEU A 183 -10.39 -7.58 2.17
N ALA A 184 -9.96 -6.51 2.82
CA ALA A 184 -10.82 -5.44 3.29
C ALA A 184 -11.09 -4.39 2.21
N THR A 185 -12.35 -4.05 1.99
CA THR A 185 -12.81 -2.94 1.13
C THR A 185 -12.88 -1.64 1.90
N GLY A 186 -13.23 -1.71 3.18
CA GLY A 186 -13.24 -0.56 4.08
C GLY A 186 -13.21 -0.96 5.55
N ILE A 187 -12.83 0.00 6.38
CA ILE A 187 -12.59 -0.18 7.82
C ILE A 187 -13.16 1.03 8.56
N ARG A 188 -13.81 0.79 9.70
CA ARG A 188 -14.23 1.82 10.66
C ARG A 188 -13.68 1.48 12.04
N VAL A 189 -13.09 2.46 12.71
CA VAL A 189 -12.68 2.32 14.11
C VAL A 189 -13.90 2.47 15.01
N VAL A 190 -14.11 1.53 15.92
CA VAL A 190 -15.25 1.56 16.86
C VAL A 190 -14.82 1.74 18.31
N GLU A 191 -13.60 1.33 18.68
CA GLU A 191 -13.00 1.53 20.03
C GLU A 191 -11.49 1.76 19.96
#